data_AF-A0A9D4T7A7-F1
#
_entry.id   AF-A0A9D4T7A7-F1
#
_cell.length_a   1.000
_cell.length_b   1.000
_cell.length_c   1.000
_cell.angle_alpha   90.00
_cell.angle_beta   90.00
_cell.angle_gamma   90.00
#
_symmetry.space_group_name_H-M   'P 1'
#
loop_
_entity.id
_entity.type
_entity.pdbx_description
1 polymer ?
#
loop_
_entity_poly.entity_id
_entity_poly.type
_entity_poly.pdbx_seq_one_letter_code
_entity_poly.pdbx_strand_id
1 'polypeptide(L)'
;MSRSEAKILSGVPLKQCRTRRVPKRDIIAEVEEKLRHIQNTTGVNLARSRIVCAQANAKSTRTKLAAGKRPALKDLTSDNFIVILSADKGKGTVLLDRQNYEEKIYSILNDFLHFVKLKRDPTAKSERQLV
;
A
#
# COMPACT_ATOMS: atom_id res chain seq x y z
N MET A 1 22.91 11.57 -5.05
CA MET A 1 21.95 11.08 -4.04
C MET A 1 21.94 12.05 -2.88
N SER A 2 20.77 12.58 -2.53
CA SER A 2 20.62 13.55 -1.45
C SER A 2 20.73 12.88 -0.07
N ARG A 3 21.22 13.63 0.94
CA ARG A 3 21.38 13.15 2.32
C ARG A 3 20.06 12.67 2.93
N SER A 4 18.93 13.20 2.45
CA SER A 4 17.58 12.81 2.84
C SER A 4 17.14 11.46 2.23
N GLU A 5 17.51 11.17 0.98
CA GLU A 5 17.19 9.92 0.29
C GLU A 5 17.88 8.72 0.95
N ALA A 6 19.18 8.85 1.26
CA ALA A 6 19.96 7.80 1.91
C ALA A 6 19.41 7.45 3.31
N LYS A 7 18.82 8.43 4.01
CA LYS A 7 18.22 8.26 5.34
C LYS A 7 16.86 7.55 5.31
N ILE A 8 16.12 7.67 4.21
CA ILE A 8 14.84 6.98 4.01
C ILE A 8 15.08 5.52 3.59
N LEU A 9 16.07 5.28 2.73
CA LEU A 9 16.38 3.96 2.19
C LEU A 9 17.11 3.05 3.19
N SER A 10 17.92 3.59 4.10
CA SER A 10 18.70 2.81 5.09
C SER A 10 17.87 2.21 6.25
N GLY A 11 16.58 2.54 6.37
CA GLY A 11 15.78 2.27 7.57
C GLY A 11 14.53 1.43 7.40
N VAL A 12 14.42 0.59 6.36
CA VAL A 12 13.20 -0.18 6.09
C VAL A 12 13.37 -1.67 6.46
N PRO A 13 12.95 -2.12 7.66
CA PRO A 13 12.66 -3.53 7.87
C PRO A 13 11.43 -3.92 7.04
N LEU A 14 11.63 -4.80 6.06
CA LEU A 14 10.58 -5.43 5.26
C LEU A 14 9.80 -6.44 6.12
N LYS A 15 8.83 -5.95 6.89
CA LYS A 15 7.55 -6.61 7.26
C LYS A 15 6.91 -5.78 8.37
N GLN A 16 6.25 -4.69 7.97
CA GLN A 16 5.37 -3.98 8.88
C GLN A 16 3.94 -4.41 8.56
N CYS A 17 3.28 -5.08 9.52
CA CYS A 17 1.87 -5.47 9.45
C CYS A 17 1.03 -4.22 9.21
N ARG A 18 0.72 -3.96 7.94
CA ARG A 18 0.12 -2.72 7.44
C ARG A 18 -1.40 -2.79 7.54
N THR A 19 -1.95 -3.33 8.61
CA THR A 19 -3.40 -3.40 8.78
C THR A 19 -3.86 -2.14 9.51
N ARG A 20 -4.45 -1.18 8.78
CA ARG A 20 -5.05 0.05 9.39
C ARG A 20 -6.13 -0.27 10.43
N ARG A 21 -6.72 -1.47 10.36
CA ARG A 21 -7.69 -2.01 11.32
C ARG A 21 -7.32 -3.46 11.61
N VAL A 22 -7.58 -3.92 12.83
CA VAL A 22 -7.42 -5.34 13.20
C VAL A 22 -8.35 -6.19 12.32
N PRO A 23 -7.87 -7.24 11.63
CA PRO A 23 -8.69 -8.10 10.78
C PRO A 23 -9.56 -9.04 11.63
N LYS A 24 -10.65 -8.49 12.19
CA LYS A 24 -11.50 -9.21 13.15
C LYS A 24 -12.10 -10.50 12.57
N ARG A 25 -12.53 -10.46 11.30
CA ARG A 25 -13.18 -11.61 10.63
C ARG A 25 -12.23 -12.80 10.52
N ASP A 26 -11.01 -12.57 10.06
CA ASP A 26 -10.02 -13.63 9.86
C ASP A 26 -9.65 -14.27 11.20
N ILE A 27 -9.46 -13.45 12.24
CA ILE A 27 -9.19 -13.93 13.60
C ILE A 27 -10.36 -14.77 14.12
N ILE A 28 -11.61 -14.32 13.95
CA ILE A 28 -12.80 -15.07 14.40
C ILE A 28 -12.92 -16.38 13.63
N ALA A 29 -12.76 -16.37 12.30
CA ALA A 29 -12.88 -17.55 11.47
C ALA A 29 -11.86 -18.63 11.88
N GLU A 30 -10.60 -18.24 12.08
CA GLU A 30 -9.53 -19.15 12.50
C GLU A 30 -9.75 -19.69 13.93
N VAL A 31 -10.19 -18.84 14.84
CA VAL A 31 -10.52 -19.24 16.21
C VAL A 31 -11.69 -20.22 16.24
N GLU A 32 -12.81 -19.89 15.58
CA GLU A 32 -13.99 -20.75 15.57
C GLU A 32 -13.69 -22.09 14.91
N GLU A 33 -12.86 -22.12 13.87
CA GLU A 33 -12.37 -23.37 13.27
C GLU A 33 -11.69 -24.29 14.27
N LYS A 34 -10.83 -23.73 15.10
CA LYS A 34 -10.13 -24.49 16.15
C LYS A 34 -11.08 -24.90 17.29
N LEU A 35 -12.10 -24.10 17.58
CA LEU A 35 -13.09 -24.40 18.63
C LEU A 35 -14.15 -25.42 18.19
N ARG A 36 -14.39 -25.63 16.88
CA ARG A 36 -15.44 -26.53 16.34
C ARG A 36 -15.38 -27.96 16.88
N HIS A 37 -14.19 -28.48 17.17
CA HIS A 37 -13.98 -29.89 17.52
C HIS A 37 -13.96 -30.15 19.04
N ILE A 38 -14.16 -29.12 19.87
CA ILE A 38 -14.06 -29.21 21.33
C ILE A 38 -15.43 -29.55 21.93
N GLN A 39 -15.50 -30.67 22.66
CA GLN A 39 -16.74 -31.17 23.30
C GLN A 39 -17.15 -30.36 24.54
N ASN A 40 -16.25 -29.56 25.12
CA ASN A 40 -16.50 -28.75 26.31
C ASN A 40 -17.16 -27.41 25.97
N THR A 41 -18.49 -27.37 25.97
CA THR A 41 -19.28 -26.18 25.68
C THR A 41 -18.99 -25.00 26.61
N THR A 42 -18.77 -25.26 27.90
CA THR A 42 -18.49 -24.20 28.90
C THR A 42 -17.14 -23.54 28.64
N GLY A 43 -16.11 -24.34 28.36
CA GLY A 43 -14.77 -23.85 28.01
C GLY A 43 -14.76 -23.07 26.70
N VAL A 44 -15.49 -23.54 25.68
CA VAL A 44 -15.62 -22.86 24.38
C VAL A 44 -16.32 -21.51 24.54
N ASN A 45 -17.41 -21.43 25.32
CA ASN A 45 -18.12 -20.17 25.54
C ASN A 45 -17.28 -19.16 26.34
N LEU A 46 -16.48 -19.62 27.30
CA LEU A 46 -15.52 -18.78 28.01
C LEU A 46 -14.44 -18.23 27.07
N ALA A 47 -13.92 -19.06 26.17
CA ALA A 47 -12.93 -18.66 25.17
C ALA A 47 -13.51 -17.61 24.20
N ARG A 48 -14.74 -17.83 23.70
CA ARG A 48 -15.47 -16.86 22.87
C ARG A 48 -15.62 -15.51 23.56
N SER A 49 -16.08 -15.51 24.82
CA SER A 49 -16.25 -14.30 25.62
C SER A 49 -14.93 -13.53 25.77
N ARG A 50 -13.83 -14.21 26.10
CA ARG A 50 -12.50 -13.60 26.23
C ARG A 50 -12.00 -12.97 24.92
N ILE A 51 -12.24 -13.63 23.80
CA ILE A 51 -11.80 -13.16 22.47
C ILE A 51 -12.61 -11.94 22.05
N VAL A 52 -13.93 -11.94 22.30
CA VAL A 52 -14.78 -10.75 22.08
C VAL A 52 -14.28 -9.57 22.91
N CYS A 53 -14.01 -9.76 24.21
CA CYS A 53 -13.46 -8.71 25.06
C CYS A 53 -12.09 -8.22 24.57
N ALA A 54 -11.18 -9.12 24.18
CA ALA A 54 -9.87 -8.77 23.66
C ALA A 54 -9.97 -7.96 22.35
N GLN A 55 -10.87 -8.35 21.44
CA GLN A 55 -11.11 -7.64 20.17
C GLN A 55 -11.84 -6.30 20.34
N ALA A 56 -12.69 -6.17 21.36
CA ALA A 56 -13.33 -4.90 21.73
C ALA A 56 -12.29 -3.90 22.25
N ASN A 57 -11.33 -4.39 23.04
CA ASN A 57 -10.26 -3.58 23.64
C ASN A 57 -9.03 -3.39 22.73
N ALA A 58 -8.93 -4.16 21.64
CA ALA A 58 -7.82 -4.09 20.71
C ALA A 58 -7.78 -2.73 20.01
N LYS A 59 -6.80 -1.90 20.37
CA LYS A 59 -6.50 -0.67 19.66
C LYS A 59 -5.78 -1.02 18.36
N SER A 60 -6.29 -0.51 17.24
CA SER A 60 -5.50 -0.53 16.00
C SER A 60 -4.18 0.17 16.27
N THR A 61 -3.07 -0.53 16.07
CA THR A 61 -1.74 0.08 15.98
C THR A 61 -1.71 0.92 14.71
N ARG A 62 -2.36 2.08 14.75
CA ARG A 62 -2.06 3.18 13.85
C ARG A 62 -0.64 3.58 14.20
N THR A 63 0.33 2.93 13.57
CA THR A 63 1.74 3.30 13.67
C THR A 63 1.82 4.73 13.17
N LYS A 64 1.75 5.68 14.10
CA LYS A 64 2.05 7.07 13.84
C LYS A 64 3.49 7.04 13.33
N LEU A 65 3.72 7.42 12.07
CA LEU A 65 5.07 7.64 11.57
C LEU A 65 5.82 8.44 12.63
N ALA A 66 6.96 7.90 13.08
CA ALA A 66 7.75 8.46 14.17
C ALA A 66 7.96 9.96 13.91
N ALA A 67 7.93 10.78 14.97
CA ALA A 67 7.92 12.24 14.84
C ALA A 67 9.04 12.74 13.91
N GLY A 68 10.24 12.14 13.96
CA GLY A 68 11.37 12.48 13.09
C GLY A 68 11.27 12.06 11.62
N LYS A 69 10.37 11.14 11.24
CA LYS A 69 10.14 10.76 9.83
C LYS A 69 9.23 11.74 9.09
N ARG A 70 8.41 12.52 9.81
CA ARG A 70 7.47 13.47 9.19
C ARG A 70 8.16 14.69 8.58
N PRO A 71 9.15 15.33 9.23
CA PRO A 71 9.94 16.39 8.62
C PRO A 71 10.62 15.91 7.35
N ALA A 72 11.34 14.78 7.40
CA ALA A 72 12.01 14.23 6.22
C ALA A 72 11.06 13.96 5.03
N LEU A 73 9.83 13.50 5.30
CA LEU A 73 8.81 13.35 4.25
C LEU A 73 8.29 14.69 3.73
N LYS A 74 8.13 15.69 4.60
CA LYS A 74 7.74 17.04 4.16
C LYS A 74 8.83 17.63 3.28
N ASP A 75 10.09 17.54 3.71
CA ASP A 75 11.25 18.04 2.97
C ASP A 75 11.32 17.37 1.59
N LEU A 76 11.16 16.04 1.55
CA LEU A 76 11.13 15.28 0.29
C LEU A 76 9.97 15.68 -0.62
N THR A 77 8.79 15.98 -0.05
CA THR A 77 7.60 16.38 -0.85
C THR A 77 7.69 17.83 -1.31
N SER A 78 8.43 18.67 -0.60
CA SER A 78 8.67 20.07 -0.99
C SER A 78 9.80 20.24 -2.00
N ASP A 79 10.60 19.20 -2.23
CA ASP A 79 11.69 19.24 -3.20
C ASP A 79 11.15 19.21 -4.62
N ASN A 80 11.29 20.33 -5.34
CA ASN A 80 10.80 20.46 -6.71
C ASN A 80 11.64 19.67 -7.73
N PHE A 81 12.83 19.17 -7.37
CA PHE A 81 13.66 18.38 -8.27
C PHE A 81 13.27 16.90 -8.31
N ILE A 82 12.36 16.46 -7.44
CA ILE A 82 11.99 15.05 -7.31
C ILE A 82 10.52 14.87 -7.67
N VAL A 83 10.24 13.88 -8.52
CA VAL A 83 8.89 13.43 -8.87
C VAL A 83 8.61 12.12 -8.15
N ILE A 84 7.53 12.10 -7.36
CA ILE A 84 7.12 10.95 -6.55
C ILE A 84 5.86 10.33 -7.17
N LEU A 85 5.95 9.08 -7.65
CA LEU A 85 4.84 8.37 -8.29
C LEU A 85 4.55 7.04 -7.59
N SER A 86 3.29 6.61 -7.64
CA SER A 86 2.96 5.22 -7.32
C SER A 86 3.60 4.29 -8.34
N ALA A 87 4.22 3.20 -7.87
CA ALA A 87 4.73 2.19 -8.79
C ALA A 87 3.57 1.50 -9.51
N ASP A 88 3.73 1.31 -10.82
CA ASP A 88 2.77 0.58 -11.67
C ASP A 88 2.55 -0.86 -11.16
N LYS A 89 3.62 -1.49 -10.66
CA LYS A 89 3.59 -2.85 -10.13
C LYS A 89 3.85 -2.86 -8.63
N GLY A 90 2.98 -3.57 -7.90
CA GLY A 90 3.12 -3.80 -6.46
C GLY A 90 2.72 -2.61 -5.59
N LYS A 91 3.23 -2.57 -4.35
CA LYS A 91 2.91 -1.53 -3.35
C LYS A 91 4.07 -0.55 -3.12
N GLY A 92 4.83 -0.27 -4.18
CA GLY A 92 6.01 0.59 -4.17
C GLY A 92 5.70 2.06 -4.51
N THR A 93 6.71 2.90 -4.33
CA THR A 93 6.74 4.30 -4.76
C THR A 93 8.03 4.51 -5.53
N VAL A 94 7.94 5.17 -6.68
CA VAL A 94 9.08 5.49 -7.54
C VAL A 94 9.47 6.94 -7.28
N LEU A 95 10.77 7.17 -7.09
CA LEU A 95 11.38 8.50 -7.02
C LEU A 95 12.17 8.71 -8.31
N LEU A 96 11.87 9.80 -9.01
CA LEU A 96 12.52 10.16 -10.25
C LEU A 96 13.06 11.59 -10.15
N ASP A 97 14.20 11.83 -10.80
CA ASP A 97 14.64 13.18 -11.08
C ASP A 97 13.64 13.85 -12.03
N ARG A 98 13.25 15.09 -11.71
CA ARG A 98 12.20 15.80 -12.42
C ARG A 98 12.58 16.12 -13.85
N GLN A 99 13.80 16.60 -14.09
CA GLN A 99 14.24 16.96 -15.43
C GLN A 99 14.22 15.73 -16.33
N ASN A 100 14.83 14.63 -15.87
CA ASN A 100 14.82 13.37 -16.61
C ASN A 100 13.41 12.81 -16.83
N TYR A 101 12.51 12.97 -15.85
CA TYR A 101 11.11 12.55 -15.99
C TYR A 101 10.40 13.37 -17.08
N GLU A 102 10.50 14.69 -17.03
CA GLU A 102 9.87 15.58 -18.00
C GLU A 102 10.41 15.34 -19.41
N GLU A 103 11.73 15.26 -19.58
CA GLU A 103 12.37 14.96 -20.87
C GLU A 103 11.86 13.65 -21.48
N LYS A 104 11.80 12.57 -20.68
CA LYS A 104 11.29 11.27 -21.15
C LYS A 104 9.81 11.32 -21.52
N ILE A 105 8.99 12.00 -20.72
CA ILE A 105 7.55 12.11 -20.99
C ILE A 105 7.33 12.90 -22.29
N TYR A 106 8.01 14.02 -22.48
CA TYR A 106 7.91 14.78 -23.73
C TYR A 106 8.47 14.01 -24.92
N SER A 107 9.55 13.25 -24.75
CA SER A 107 10.09 12.39 -25.80
C SER A 107 9.07 11.36 -26.26
N ILE A 108 8.29 10.76 -25.35
CA ILE A 108 7.25 9.77 -25.69
C ILE A 108 6.04 10.46 -26.32
N LEU A 109 5.59 11.59 -25.76
CA LEU A 109 4.41 12.32 -26.26
C LEU A 109 4.62 12.90 -27.66
N ASN A 110 5.87 13.26 -28.00
CA ASN A 110 6.24 13.82 -29.30
C ASN A 110 6.78 12.76 -30.28
N ASP A 111 6.72 11.48 -29.93
CA ASP A 111 7.12 10.41 -30.84
C ASP A 111 6.00 10.10 -31.84
N PHE A 112 6.01 10.86 -32.94
CA PHE A 112 5.10 10.66 -34.07
C PHE A 112 5.58 9.58 -35.05
N LEU A 113 6.76 8.99 -34.83
CA LEU A 113 7.27 7.90 -35.66
C LEU A 113 6.61 6.58 -35.26
N HIS A 114 6.45 6.33 -33.96
CA HIS A 114 5.90 5.08 -33.45
C HIS A 114 4.45 5.19 -32.96
N PHE A 115 3.99 6.38 -32.57
CA PHE A 115 2.64 6.58 -32.05
C PHE A 115 1.80 7.48 -32.93
N VAL A 116 0.52 7.12 -33.12
CA VAL A 116 -0.45 7.91 -33.88
C VAL A 116 -1.67 8.20 -33.01
N LYS A 117 -2.14 9.45 -33.06
CA LYS A 117 -3.36 9.86 -32.34
C LYS A 117 -4.59 9.19 -32.95
N LEU A 118 -5.28 8.39 -32.15
CA LEU A 118 -6.52 7.73 -32.57
C LEU A 118 -7.68 8.73 -32.63
N LYS A 119 -8.54 8.60 -33.65
CA LYS A 119 -9.74 9.45 -33.82
C LYS A 119 -10.83 9.16 -32.77
N ARG A 120 -10.86 7.94 -32.24
CA ARG A 120 -11.84 7.47 -31.25
C ARG A 120 -11.18 6.47 -30.33
N ASP A 121 -11.58 6.49 -29.06
CA ASP A 121 -11.13 5.53 -28.06
C ASP A 121 -11.56 4.08 -28.43
N PRO A 122 -10.63 3.14 -28.62
CA PRO A 122 -10.94 1.75 -28.96
C PRO A 122 -11.26 0.87 -27.74
N THR A 123 -11.21 1.39 -26.52
CA THR A 123 -11.35 0.61 -25.27
C THR A 123 -12.61 -0.24 -25.27
N ALA A 124 -13.77 0.35 -25.58
CA ALA A 124 -15.05 -0.36 -25.61
C ALA A 124 -15.11 -1.50 -26.65
N LYS A 125 -14.35 -1.41 -27.76
CA LYS A 125 -14.27 -2.49 -28.76
C LYS A 125 -13.39 -3.63 -28.23
N SER A 126 -12.28 -3.28 -27.59
CA SER A 126 -11.30 -4.24 -27.05
C SER A 126 -11.89 -5.03 -25.88
N GLU A 127 -12.61 -4.37 -24.98
CA GLU A 127 -13.31 -5.01 -23.85
C GLU A 127 -14.32 -6.06 -24.33
N ARG A 128 -15.07 -5.79 -25.40
CA ARG A 128 -16.03 -6.75 -25.97
C ARG A 128 -15.39 -7.97 -26.61
N GLN A 129 -14.11 -7.90 -26.98
CA GLN A 129 -13.36 -9.03 -27.57
C GLN A 129 -12.69 -9.90 -26.50
N LEU A 130 -12.60 -9.42 -25.26
CA LEU A 130 -12.01 -10.15 -24.13
C LEU A 130 -13.05 -10.98 -23.36
N VAL A 131 -14.34 -10.83 -23.69
CA VAL A 131 -15.48 -11.61 -23.17
C VAL A 131 -15.84 -12.69 -24.17
#